data_AF-A0A509MEA6-F1
#
_entry.id   AF-A0A509MEA6-F1
#
_cell.length_a   1.000
_cell.length_b   1.000
_cell.length_c   1.000
_cell.angle_alpha   90.00
_cell.angle_beta   90.00
_cell.angle_gamma   90.00
#
_symmetry.space_group_name_H-M   'P 1'
#
loop_
_entity.id
_entity.type
_entity.pdbx_description
1 polymer ?
#
loop_
_entity_poly.entity_id
_entity_poly.type
_entity_poly.pdbx_seq_one_letter_code
_entity_poly.pdbx_strand_id
1 'polypeptide(L)'
;MNTLGRTGRHVGGRAVHEAASPESSGRRRWAGPREWVGRKAGRRESRHGERGAVSIEVVVIVPGIVLFIALMTAGWRVWSVRAQVHDAAAAGARAASLAATHDKAVQAARSAIAADLDAVSSHCVDPEVQVDGSAFSLAAGRSGEIGVDVTCRVAFSDLVLAMPGTLEATGHAVSRLDTYKERRP
;
A
#
# COMPACT_ATOMS: atom_id res chain seq x y z
N MET A 1 -51.80 -26.12 -31.58
CA MET A 1 -51.47 -26.36 -30.15
C MET A 1 -50.28 -25.46 -29.83
N ASN A 2 -50.36 -24.18 -29.48
CA ASN A 2 -51.21 -23.34 -28.63
C ASN A 2 -51.08 -23.58 -27.11
N THR A 3 -50.20 -22.81 -26.46
CA THR A 3 -50.28 -22.21 -25.11
C THR A 3 -49.23 -21.05 -25.10
N LEU A 4 -49.57 -19.77 -25.30
CA LEU A 4 -50.16 -18.76 -24.40
C LEU A 4 -49.37 -18.45 -23.11
N GLY A 5 -49.03 -17.15 -22.93
CA GLY A 5 -48.71 -16.50 -21.64
C GLY A 5 -47.42 -15.66 -21.68
N ARG A 6 -47.39 -14.36 -22.01
CA ARG A 6 -47.66 -13.17 -21.13
C ARG A 6 -47.00 -13.34 -19.75
N THR A 7 -46.22 -12.45 -19.14
CA THR A 7 -46.01 -10.98 -19.16
C THR A 7 -44.87 -10.71 -18.16
N GLY A 8 -44.20 -9.55 -18.19
CA GLY A 8 -43.68 -8.98 -16.94
C GLY A 8 -42.36 -8.23 -17.06
N ARG A 9 -42.48 -6.92 -17.24
CA ARG A 9 -41.44 -5.89 -17.18
C ARG A 9 -41.20 -5.54 -15.70
N HIS A 10 -39.97 -5.42 -15.22
CA HIS A 10 -39.67 -4.53 -14.08
C HIS A 10 -38.25 -3.94 -14.15
N VAL A 11 -38.24 -2.63 -14.37
CA VAL A 11 -37.13 -1.69 -14.21
C VAL A 11 -37.12 -1.24 -12.74
N GLY A 12 -35.95 -1.20 -12.11
CA GLY A 12 -35.72 -0.54 -10.81
C GLY A 12 -34.22 -0.41 -10.60
N GLY A 13 -33.58 0.77 -10.66
CA GLY A 13 -34.04 2.08 -10.22
C GLY A 13 -33.79 2.25 -8.73
N ARG A 14 -32.53 2.23 -8.29
CA ARG A 14 -32.17 2.68 -6.92
C ARG A 14 -31.93 4.18 -6.95
N ALA A 15 -32.97 4.90 -6.58
CA ALA A 15 -32.90 6.27 -6.11
C ALA A 15 -32.05 6.32 -4.84
N VAL A 16 -31.00 7.14 -4.88
CA VAL A 16 -30.36 7.69 -3.68
C VAL A 16 -31.36 8.69 -3.10
N HIS A 17 -31.90 8.36 -1.93
CA HIS A 17 -32.77 9.26 -1.19
C HIS A 17 -31.92 10.34 -0.52
N GLU A 18 -32.05 11.54 -1.09
CA GLU A 18 -31.70 12.82 -0.50
C GLU A 18 -32.62 13.07 0.71
N ALA A 19 -32.09 12.88 1.92
CA ALA A 19 -32.77 13.27 3.15
C ALA A 19 -32.41 14.71 3.49
N ALA A 20 -33.21 15.63 2.97
CA ALA A 20 -33.31 16.99 3.47
C ALA A 20 -34.02 16.99 4.83
N SER A 21 -33.55 17.81 5.78
CA SER A 21 -34.34 18.27 6.92
C SER A 21 -33.96 19.70 7.31
N PRO A 22 -34.91 20.51 7.83
CA PRO A 22 -35.00 21.94 7.52
C PRO A 22 -34.60 22.90 8.66
N GLU A 23 -34.36 24.14 8.23
CA GLU A 23 -34.57 25.45 8.87
C GLU A 23 -34.39 25.62 10.39
N SER A 24 -33.57 26.62 10.77
CA SER A 24 -34.15 27.86 11.35
C SER A 24 -33.14 28.99 11.55
N SER A 25 -33.55 30.16 11.05
CA SER A 25 -33.35 31.50 11.63
C SER A 25 -32.00 31.89 12.24
N GLY A 26 -31.24 32.72 11.52
CA GLY A 26 -30.09 33.40 12.11
C GLY A 26 -29.53 34.56 11.29
N ARG A 27 -30.37 35.33 10.59
CA ARG A 27 -29.95 36.57 9.93
C ARG A 27 -29.47 37.61 10.97
N ARG A 28 -28.18 37.59 11.32
CA ARG A 28 -27.53 38.73 11.97
C ARG A 28 -27.06 39.71 10.91
N ARG A 29 -27.99 40.59 10.57
CA ARG A 29 -27.76 41.84 9.84
C ARG A 29 -26.92 42.75 10.75
N TRP A 30 -25.62 42.83 10.49
CA TRP A 30 -24.77 43.87 11.07
C TRP A 30 -24.60 44.98 10.03
N ALA A 31 -25.36 46.06 10.22
CA ALA A 31 -25.24 47.29 9.46
C ALA A 31 -24.72 48.39 10.38
N GLY A 32 -23.50 48.85 10.10
CA GLY A 32 -23.01 50.22 10.33
C GLY A 32 -22.10 50.45 11.55
N PRO A 33 -21.41 51.61 11.62
CA PRO A 33 -21.18 52.63 10.59
C PRO A 33 -19.68 52.87 10.25
N ARG A 34 -19.49 53.35 9.02
CA ARG A 34 -18.62 54.43 8.50
C ARG A 34 -17.37 54.86 9.29
N GLU A 35 -16.40 55.32 8.49
CA GLU A 35 -15.34 56.30 8.77
C GLU A 35 -14.11 55.90 9.61
N TRP A 36 -13.05 55.48 8.90
CA TRP A 36 -11.66 55.84 9.23
C TRP A 36 -10.91 56.25 7.97
N VAL A 37 -10.99 57.53 7.62
CA VAL A 37 -10.07 58.18 6.67
C VAL A 37 -8.74 58.42 7.40
N GLY A 38 -7.87 57.42 7.36
CA GLY A 38 -6.48 57.53 7.80
C GLY A 38 -5.55 57.69 6.61
N ARG A 39 -5.19 58.93 6.28
CA ARG A 39 -4.05 59.25 5.41
C ARG A 39 -2.80 58.51 5.91
N LYS A 40 -2.31 57.52 5.18
CA LYS A 40 -0.91 57.08 5.32
C LYS A 40 -0.05 57.84 4.33
N ALA A 41 0.43 59.00 4.78
CA ALA A 41 1.56 59.68 4.18
C ALA A 41 2.74 58.70 4.11
N GLY A 42 3.40 58.70 2.94
CA GLY A 42 4.41 57.73 2.58
C GLY A 42 5.57 57.65 3.57
N ARG A 43 5.90 56.43 3.95
CA ARG A 43 7.26 56.06 4.32
C ARG A 43 7.70 55.06 3.25
N ARG A 44 8.48 55.54 2.27
CA ARG A 44 9.27 54.64 1.42
C ARG A 44 10.35 54.07 2.34
N GLU A 45 9.98 53.04 3.10
CA GLU A 45 10.92 52.20 3.82
C GLU A 45 11.77 51.50 2.76
N SER A 46 13.04 51.89 2.68
CA SER A 46 14.04 51.28 1.83
C SER A 46 14.26 49.81 2.23
N ARG A 47 13.42 48.91 1.71
CA ARG A 47 13.57 47.44 1.76
C ARG A 47 14.70 46.94 0.84
N HIS A 48 15.91 47.41 1.10
CA HIS A 48 17.13 46.95 0.41
C HIS A 48 18.12 46.19 1.31
N GLY A 49 17.70 45.75 2.50
CA GLY A 49 18.52 44.89 3.38
C GLY A 49 17.99 43.47 3.64
N GLU A 50 16.68 43.23 3.54
CA GLU A 50 16.08 41.96 4.02
C GLU A 50 15.98 40.84 2.96
N ARG A 51 16.23 41.15 1.68
CA ARG A 51 16.22 40.12 0.62
C ARG A 51 17.45 39.20 0.65
N GLY A 52 18.53 39.59 1.33
CA GLY A 52 19.75 38.80 1.47
C GLY A 52 19.66 37.71 2.54
N ALA A 53 19.02 38.00 3.69
CA ALA A 53 18.85 37.03 4.78
C ALA A 53 17.85 35.93 4.41
N VAL A 54 16.70 36.29 3.82
CA VAL A 54 15.70 35.31 3.38
C VAL A 54 16.25 34.39 2.29
N SER A 55 17.12 34.90 1.41
CA SER A 55 17.68 34.08 0.31
C SER A 55 18.66 33.03 0.81
N ILE A 56 19.50 33.35 1.81
CA ILE A 56 20.51 32.39 2.30
C ILE A 56 19.91 31.32 3.22
N GLU A 57 18.87 31.67 3.99
CA GLU A 57 18.12 30.69 4.79
C GLU A 57 17.44 29.66 3.89
N VAL A 58 16.81 30.10 2.80
CA VAL A 58 16.13 29.20 1.84
C VAL A 58 17.12 28.27 1.14
N VAL A 59 18.32 28.73 0.80
CA VAL A 59 19.37 27.92 0.15
C VAL A 59 19.80 26.74 1.02
N VAL A 60 19.72 26.84 2.34
CA VAL A 60 20.09 25.74 3.26
C VAL A 60 18.86 24.92 3.67
N ILE A 61 17.73 25.58 3.94
CA ILE A 61 16.51 24.92 4.43
C ILE A 61 15.87 24.05 3.35
N VAL A 62 15.76 24.54 2.10
CA VAL A 62 15.11 23.80 1.02
C VAL A 62 15.80 22.46 0.73
N PRO A 63 17.13 22.37 0.51
CA PRO A 63 17.76 21.07 0.29
C PRO A 63 17.67 20.16 1.52
N GLY A 64 17.68 20.72 2.74
CA GLY A 64 17.45 19.96 3.97
C GLY A 64 16.05 19.32 4.01
N ILE A 65 15.01 20.06 3.65
CA ILE A 65 13.63 19.54 3.57
C ILE A 65 13.51 18.49 2.46
N VAL A 66 14.09 18.74 1.28
CA VAL A 66 14.10 17.76 0.18
C VAL A 66 14.77 16.47 0.60
N LEU A 67 15.93 16.54 1.26
CA LEU A 67 16.63 15.37 1.80
C LEU A 67 15.77 14.64 2.85
N PHE A 68 15.14 15.38 3.76
CA PHE A 68 14.27 14.80 4.78
C PHE A 68 13.07 14.06 4.16
N ILE A 69 12.41 14.64 3.16
CA ILE A 69 11.31 14.01 2.43
C ILE A 69 11.81 12.77 1.66
N ALA A 70 12.99 12.83 1.04
CA ALA A 70 13.60 11.70 0.35
C ALA A 70 13.87 10.52 1.31
N LEU A 71 14.38 10.80 2.52
CA LEU A 71 14.60 9.77 3.54
C LEU A 71 13.28 9.19 4.08
N MET A 72 12.28 10.04 4.32
CA MET A 72 10.95 9.60 4.75
C MET A 72 10.29 8.70 3.71
N THR A 73 10.33 9.09 2.43
CA THR A 73 9.78 8.29 1.34
C THR A 73 10.55 6.99 1.14
N ALA A 74 11.89 7.00 1.22
CA ALA A 74 12.69 5.78 1.16
C ALA A 74 12.37 4.81 2.31
N GLY A 75 12.28 5.32 3.54
CA GLY A 75 11.88 4.52 4.71
C GLY A 75 10.47 3.94 4.57
N TRP A 76 9.53 4.75 4.10
CA TRP A 76 8.16 4.33 3.82
C TRP A 76 8.12 3.21 2.77
N ARG A 77 8.86 3.35 1.66
CA ARG A 77 8.97 2.34 0.60
C ARG A 77 9.47 1.01 1.15
N VAL A 78 10.59 1.02 1.89
CA VAL A 78 11.17 -0.20 2.49
C VAL A 78 10.15 -0.89 3.41
N TRP A 79 9.48 -0.12 4.26
CA TRP A 79 8.48 -0.65 5.17
C TRP A 79 7.28 -1.26 4.43
N SER A 80 6.79 -0.57 3.39
CA SER A 80 5.67 -1.06 2.59
C SER A 80 5.98 -2.37 1.86
N VAL A 81 7.20 -2.52 1.32
CA VAL A 81 7.60 -3.76 0.63
C VAL A 81 7.71 -4.91 1.62
N ARG A 82 8.28 -4.68 2.81
CA ARG A 82 8.38 -5.75 3.84
C ARG A 82 7.00 -6.27 4.25
N ALA A 83 6.02 -5.38 4.42
CA ALA A 83 4.66 -5.79 4.72
C ALA A 83 4.07 -6.65 3.58
N GLN A 84 4.20 -6.19 2.33
CA GLN A 84 3.71 -6.93 1.15
C GLN A 84 4.39 -8.30 0.99
N VAL A 85 5.71 -8.37 1.16
CA VAL A 85 6.46 -9.64 1.05
C VAL A 85 6.05 -10.61 2.16
N HIS A 86 5.77 -10.12 3.37
CA HIS A 86 5.28 -10.96 4.47
C HIS A 86 3.87 -11.51 4.20
N ASP A 87 2.96 -10.67 3.70
CA ASP A 87 1.61 -11.09 3.32
C ASP A 87 1.65 -12.12 2.17
N ALA A 88 2.50 -11.88 1.16
CA ALA A 88 2.72 -12.80 0.05
C ALA A 88 3.32 -14.14 0.53
N ALA A 89 4.30 -14.11 1.44
CA ALA A 89 4.86 -15.33 2.04
C ALA A 89 3.77 -16.11 2.79
N ALA A 90 2.89 -15.43 3.54
CA ALA A 90 1.79 -16.06 4.24
C ALA A 90 0.76 -16.67 3.27
N ALA A 91 0.48 -16.03 2.13
CA ALA A 91 -0.35 -16.59 1.07
C ALA A 91 0.32 -17.84 0.45
N GLY A 92 1.62 -17.77 0.17
CA GLY A 92 2.43 -18.88 -0.32
C GLY A 92 2.43 -20.08 0.62
N ALA A 93 2.63 -19.86 1.92
CA ALA A 93 2.63 -20.91 2.93
C ALA A 93 1.27 -21.63 3.02
N ARG A 94 0.16 -20.87 2.93
CA ARG A 94 -1.21 -21.44 2.88
C ARG A 94 -1.44 -22.25 1.60
N ALA A 95 -0.97 -21.78 0.46
CA ALA A 95 -1.09 -22.53 -0.80
C ALA A 95 -0.24 -23.82 -0.77
N ALA A 96 0.96 -23.75 -0.19
CA ALA A 96 1.86 -24.89 -0.04
C ALA A 96 1.29 -25.97 0.88
N SER A 97 0.63 -25.59 1.99
CA SER A 97 0.05 -26.55 2.94
C SER A 97 -1.16 -27.32 2.38
N LEU A 98 -1.76 -26.84 1.29
CA LEU A 98 -2.85 -27.53 0.60
C LEU A 98 -2.37 -28.53 -0.47
N ALA A 99 -1.08 -28.49 -0.83
CA ALA A 99 -0.52 -29.33 -1.88
C ALA A 99 -0.22 -30.75 -1.38
N ALA A 100 -0.38 -31.72 -2.29
CA ALA A 100 -0.21 -33.14 -1.96
C ALA A 100 1.26 -33.62 -1.96
N THR A 101 2.13 -32.95 -2.70
CA THR A 101 3.54 -33.32 -2.88
C THR A 101 4.42 -32.08 -2.84
N HIS A 102 5.71 -32.28 -2.55
CA HIS A 102 6.70 -31.22 -2.47
C HIS A 102 6.74 -30.34 -3.73
N ASP A 103 6.85 -30.94 -4.92
CA ASP A 103 6.90 -30.19 -6.18
C ASP A 103 5.63 -29.36 -6.41
N LYS A 104 4.46 -29.90 -6.08
CA LYS A 104 3.20 -29.16 -6.17
C LYS A 104 3.12 -28.03 -5.14
N ALA A 105 3.69 -28.21 -3.96
CA ALA A 105 3.75 -27.19 -2.92
C ALA A 105 4.60 -25.99 -3.37
N VAL A 106 5.77 -26.25 -3.95
CA VAL A 106 6.67 -25.21 -4.49
C VAL A 106 5.97 -24.43 -5.60
N GLN A 107 5.32 -25.13 -6.55
CA GLN A 107 4.62 -24.46 -7.65
C GLN A 107 3.40 -23.66 -7.16
N ALA A 108 2.63 -24.21 -6.23
CA ALA A 108 1.48 -23.54 -5.63
C ALA A 108 1.92 -22.27 -4.88
N ALA A 109 2.97 -22.35 -4.05
CA ALA A 109 3.52 -21.21 -3.32
C ALA A 109 3.96 -20.09 -4.28
N ARG A 110 4.75 -20.42 -5.30
CA ARG A 110 5.22 -19.45 -6.31
C ARG A 110 4.07 -18.77 -7.03
N SER A 111 3.05 -19.53 -7.43
CA SER A 111 1.88 -18.98 -8.11
C SER A 111 1.07 -18.04 -7.21
N ALA A 112 0.92 -18.38 -5.92
CA ALA A 112 0.20 -17.56 -4.97
C ALA A 112 0.95 -16.27 -4.63
N ILE A 113 2.27 -16.36 -4.43
CA ILE A 113 3.14 -15.19 -4.19
C ILE A 113 3.10 -14.24 -5.39
N ALA A 114 3.24 -14.77 -6.61
CA ALA A 114 3.17 -13.95 -7.82
C ALA A 114 1.81 -13.24 -7.95
N ALA A 115 0.70 -13.95 -7.72
CA ALA A 115 -0.63 -13.37 -7.77
C ALA A 115 -0.86 -12.28 -6.72
N ASP A 116 -0.33 -12.47 -5.50
CA ASP A 116 -0.44 -11.50 -4.41
C ASP A 116 0.39 -10.22 -4.70
N LEU A 117 1.63 -10.39 -5.16
CA LEU A 117 2.52 -9.28 -5.54
C LEU A 117 2.00 -8.49 -6.76
N ASP A 118 1.35 -9.17 -7.72
CA ASP A 118 0.70 -8.54 -8.87
C ASP A 118 -0.55 -7.75 -8.46
N ALA A 119 -1.34 -8.27 -7.50
CA ALA A 119 -2.57 -7.63 -7.04
C ALA A 119 -2.32 -6.28 -6.35
N VAL A 120 -1.18 -6.13 -5.67
CA VAL A 120 -0.83 -4.91 -4.93
C VAL A 120 0.11 -3.97 -5.69
N SER A 121 0.43 -4.27 -6.96
CA SER A 121 1.39 -3.50 -7.77
C SER A 121 2.72 -3.24 -7.02
N SER A 122 3.30 -4.31 -6.48
CA SER A 122 4.46 -4.19 -5.60
C SER A 122 5.69 -3.57 -6.29
N HIS A 123 6.55 -2.89 -5.52
CA HIS A 123 7.86 -2.41 -5.99
C HIS A 123 8.94 -3.50 -5.94
N CYS A 124 8.49 -4.75 -5.83
CA CYS A 124 9.35 -5.90 -5.69
C CYS A 124 9.87 -6.31 -7.08
N VAL A 125 11.19 -6.26 -7.28
CA VAL A 125 11.81 -6.74 -8.52
C VAL A 125 12.44 -8.09 -8.26
N ASP A 126 12.08 -9.07 -9.09
CA ASP A 126 12.66 -10.42 -9.09
C ASP A 126 12.53 -11.13 -7.72
N PRO A 127 11.31 -11.47 -7.28
CA PRO A 127 11.09 -12.16 -6.01
C PRO A 127 11.69 -13.57 -6.05
N GLU A 128 12.65 -13.83 -5.17
CA GLU A 128 13.18 -15.17 -4.93
C GLU A 128 12.31 -15.87 -3.87
N VAL A 129 11.83 -17.06 -4.19
CA VAL A 129 10.96 -17.86 -3.33
C VAL A 129 11.65 -19.16 -2.95
N GLN A 130 11.86 -19.34 -1.64
CA GLN A 130 12.34 -20.57 -1.05
C GLN A 130 11.24 -21.20 -0.19
N VAL A 131 11.04 -22.51 -0.33
CA VAL A 131 10.00 -23.25 0.38
C VAL A 131 10.68 -24.38 1.15
N ASP A 132 10.57 -24.35 2.47
CA ASP A 132 10.98 -25.46 3.32
C ASP A 132 9.87 -26.51 3.34
N GLY A 133 10.06 -27.55 2.54
CA GLY A 133 9.18 -28.70 2.46
C GLY A 133 9.64 -29.89 3.30
N SER A 134 10.46 -29.70 4.33
CA SER A 134 10.94 -30.79 5.20
C SER A 134 9.77 -31.56 5.85
N ALA A 135 8.61 -30.93 6.03
CA ALA A 135 7.39 -31.58 6.47
C ALA A 135 6.86 -32.68 5.52
N PHE A 136 7.32 -32.72 4.26
CA PHE A 136 6.97 -33.79 3.31
C PHE A 136 7.75 -35.09 3.52
N SER A 137 8.95 -35.03 4.11
CA SER A 137 9.78 -36.21 4.40
C SER A 137 9.47 -36.87 5.75
N LEU A 138 8.62 -36.25 6.57
CA LEU A 138 8.12 -36.84 7.81
C LEU A 138 7.17 -38.00 7.52
N ALA A 139 7.26 -39.06 8.34
CA ALA A 139 6.36 -40.20 8.28
C ALA A 139 4.87 -39.77 8.38
N ALA A 140 4.00 -40.44 7.61
CA ALA A 140 2.56 -40.18 7.59
C ALA A 140 1.98 -40.22 9.03
N GLY A 141 1.18 -39.20 9.38
CA GLY A 141 0.58 -39.06 10.70
C GLY A 141 1.31 -38.11 11.67
N ARG A 142 2.47 -37.55 11.30
CA ARG A 142 3.09 -36.44 12.05
C ARG A 142 2.72 -35.08 11.48
N SER A 143 2.33 -34.14 12.35
CA SER A 143 2.17 -32.74 11.98
C SER A 143 3.53 -32.15 11.61
N GLY A 144 3.62 -31.60 10.41
CA GLY A 144 4.78 -30.84 9.94
C GLY A 144 4.38 -29.40 9.61
N GLU A 145 5.37 -28.51 9.58
CA GLU A 145 5.19 -27.11 9.20
C GLU A 145 5.90 -26.88 7.86
N ILE A 146 5.28 -26.10 6.99
CA ILE A 146 5.92 -25.63 5.75
C ILE A 146 6.27 -24.17 5.96
N GLY A 147 7.57 -23.86 5.84
CA GLY A 147 8.10 -22.51 5.82
C GLY A 147 8.18 -21.99 4.39
N VAL A 148 7.90 -20.70 4.21
CA VAL A 148 8.10 -20.01 2.94
C VAL A 148 8.85 -18.72 3.22
N ASP A 149 10.00 -18.58 2.58
CA ASP A 149 10.85 -17.41 2.58
C ASP A 149 10.75 -16.73 1.23
N VAL A 150 10.49 -15.43 1.26
CA VAL A 150 10.45 -14.59 0.07
C VAL A 150 11.46 -13.47 0.25
N THR A 151 12.41 -13.40 -0.67
CA THR A 151 13.43 -12.36 -0.73
C THR A 151 13.16 -11.50 -1.95
N CYS A 152 13.19 -10.19 -1.77
CA CYS A 152 12.96 -9.26 -2.85
C CYS A 152 13.95 -8.11 -2.87
N ARG A 153 14.32 -7.67 -4.07
CA ARG A 153 15.19 -6.51 -4.29
C ARG A 153 14.35 -5.27 -4.61
N VAL A 154 14.62 -4.19 -3.88
CA VAL A 154 14.01 -2.86 -4.08
C VAL A 154 15.07 -1.93 -4.65
N ALA A 155 14.82 -1.40 -5.85
CA ALA A 155 15.71 -0.44 -6.50
C ALA A 155 15.45 1.00 -5.98
N PHE A 156 16.51 1.68 -5.50
CA PHE A 156 16.45 3.08 -5.04
C PHE A 156 16.96 4.08 -6.08
N SER A 157 16.97 3.70 -7.36
CA SER A 157 17.45 4.54 -8.46
C SER A 157 16.70 5.87 -8.62
N ASP A 158 15.50 5.99 -8.03
CA ASP A 158 14.70 7.23 -8.00
C ASP A 158 15.13 8.23 -6.90
N LEU A 159 16.03 7.86 -5.99
CA LEU A 159 16.58 8.82 -5.02
C LEU A 159 17.73 9.61 -5.68
N VAL A 160 17.64 10.94 -5.63
CA VAL A 160 18.59 11.91 -6.20
C VAL A 160 20.05 11.71 -5.74
N LEU A 161 20.28 10.96 -4.65
CA LEU A 161 21.61 10.49 -4.29
C LEU A 161 21.89 9.18 -5.02
N ALA A 162 22.92 9.18 -5.87
CA ALA A 162 23.50 8.03 -6.56
C ALA A 162 24.04 6.96 -5.58
N MET A 163 23.16 6.33 -4.81
CA MET A 163 23.43 5.15 -3.98
C MET A 163 23.33 3.92 -4.90
N PRO A 164 24.45 3.24 -5.21
CA PRO A 164 24.39 1.95 -5.88
C PRO A 164 23.93 0.93 -4.84
N GLY A 165 22.63 0.71 -4.74
CA GLY A 165 22.12 -0.23 -3.74
C GLY A 165 20.70 -0.63 -4.01
N THR A 166 20.52 -1.83 -4.53
CA THR A 166 19.28 -2.57 -4.28
C THR A 166 19.25 -2.91 -2.80
N LEU A 167 18.21 -2.50 -2.06
CA LEU A 167 18.01 -3.03 -0.70
C LEU A 167 17.18 -4.30 -0.80
N GLU A 168 17.60 -5.30 -0.05
CA GLU A 168 16.86 -6.55 0.08
C GLU A 168 15.81 -6.42 1.20
N ALA A 169 14.59 -6.82 0.87
CA ALA A 169 13.49 -6.99 1.80
C ALA A 169 13.13 -8.47 1.84
N THR A 170 13.17 -9.06 3.03
CA THR A 170 12.83 -10.46 3.25
C THR A 170 11.55 -10.57 4.07
N GLY A 171 10.75 -11.59 3.77
CA GLY A 171 9.57 -11.96 4.54
C GLY A 171 9.48 -13.47 4.66
N HIS A 172 9.22 -13.94 5.88
CA HIS A 172 9.10 -15.36 6.20
C HIS A 172 7.70 -15.62 6.79
N ALA A 173 7.07 -16.71 6.38
CA ALA A 173 5.83 -17.19 6.96
C ALA A 173 5.80 -18.72 7.03
N VAL A 174 5.11 -19.24 8.05
CA VAL A 174 4.93 -20.68 8.26
C VAL A 174 3.45 -21.03 8.27
N SER A 175 3.13 -22.20 7.73
CA SER A 175 1.79 -22.79 7.78
C SER A 175 1.84 -24.25 8.20
N ARG A 176 0.86 -24.69 8.98
CA ARG A 176 0.74 -26.10 9.36
C ARG A 176 0.22 -26.91 8.19
N LEU A 177 0.89 -28.02 7.92
CA LEU A 177 0.52 -28.97 6.88
C LEU A 177 -0.67 -29.81 7.35
N ASP A 178 -1.76 -29.79 6.59
CA ASP A 178 -2.95 -30.58 6.91
C ASP A 178 -2.66 -32.06 6.64
N THR A 179 -2.52 -32.82 7.73
CA THR A 179 -2.22 -34.25 7.72
C THR A 179 -3.42 -35.14 7.35
N TYR A 180 -4.63 -34.59 7.20
CA TYR A 180 -5.83 -35.39 6.98
C TYR A 180 -6.09 -35.73 5.49
N LYS A 181 -5.33 -35.15 4.55
CA LYS A 181 -5.36 -35.60 3.15
C LYS A 181 -4.40 -36.77 2.92
N GLU A 182 -4.92 -37.85 2.34
CA GLU A 182 -4.12 -39.00 1.88
C GLU A 182 -2.95 -38.51 1.02
N ARG A 183 -1.72 -38.63 1.52
CA ARG A 183 -0.52 -38.44 0.72
C ARG A 183 -0.34 -39.67 -0.16
N ARG A 184 -0.37 -39.47 -1.48
CA ARG A 184 0.18 -40.47 -2.40
C ARG A 184 1.69 -40.24 -2.48
N PRO A 185 2.50 -41.29 -2.25
CA PRO A 185 3.95 -41.23 -2.43
C PRO A 185 4.34 -40.94 -3.88
#